data_AF-A0A7Z0Y7B4-F1
#
_entry.id   AF-A0A7Z0Y7B4-F1
#
_cell.length_a   1.000
_cell.length_b   1.000
_cell.length_c   1.000
_cell.angle_alpha   90.00
_cell.angle_beta   90.00
_cell.angle_gamma   90.00
#
_symmetry.space_group_name_H-M   'P 1'
#
loop_
_entity.id
_entity.type
_entity.pdbx_description
1 polymer ?
#
loop_
_entity_poly.entity_id
_entity_poly.type
_entity_poly.pdbx_seq_one_letter_code
_entity_poly.pdbx_strand_id
1 'polypeptide(L)'
;MLDNRTASAIDLALQKHHTPVGDLYAAIRHGRMKRCFSRDTAIRWLAHFLTSHSFTRSGLKQRHPDFLVEQDHGEQVWRRGETTDAYHRAHQRTIRRLRLILARKREIQKWNEKYDEWAVRLDELMKQKPY
;
A
#
# COMPACT_ATOMS: atom_id res chain seq x y z
N MET A 1 2.20 -16.48 11.51
CA MET A 1 2.20 -15.70 12.76
C MET A 1 2.53 -14.25 12.40
N LEU A 2 1.70 -13.30 12.81
CA LEU A 2 2.03 -11.87 12.69
C LEU A 2 2.97 -11.54 13.84
N ASP A 3 4.26 -11.41 13.55
CA ASP A 3 5.22 -10.95 14.54
C ASP A 3 4.92 -9.47 14.86
N ASN A 4 4.28 -9.22 16.02
CA ASN A 4 3.79 -7.90 16.44
C ASN A 4 4.92 -6.84 16.50
N ARG A 5 6.18 -7.29 16.54
CA ARG A 5 7.40 -6.45 16.48
C ARG A 5 7.46 -5.58 15.22
N THR A 6 6.82 -6.00 14.13
CA THR A 6 6.86 -5.28 12.83
C THR A 6 5.51 -4.70 12.41
N ALA A 7 4.48 -4.84 13.25
CA ALA A 7 3.14 -4.34 12.97
C ALA A 7 3.17 -2.82 12.77
N SER A 8 2.61 -2.35 11.66
CA SER A 8 2.47 -0.91 11.41
C SER A 8 1.12 -0.55 10.80
N ALA A 9 0.81 0.74 10.81
CA ALA A 9 -0.39 1.28 10.18
C ALA A 9 -0.51 0.93 8.68
N ILE A 10 0.60 0.57 8.02
CA ILE A 10 0.59 0.11 6.63
C ILE A 10 0.05 -1.31 6.52
N ASP A 11 0.30 -2.18 7.50
CA ASP A 11 -0.23 -3.55 7.48
C ASP A 11 -1.74 -3.54 7.76
N LEU A 12 -2.19 -2.65 8.66
CA LEU A 12 -3.62 -2.39 8.85
C LEU A 12 -4.29 -1.89 7.57
N ALA A 13 -3.56 -1.12 6.77
CA ALA A 13 -4.06 -0.53 5.54
C ALA A 13 -3.91 -1.43 4.30
N LEU A 14 -3.02 -2.42 4.32
CA LEU A 14 -2.82 -3.44 3.28
C LEU A 14 -2.98 -4.82 3.87
N GLN A 15 -4.20 -5.33 3.80
CA GLN A 15 -4.53 -6.63 4.35
C GLN A 15 -4.43 -7.70 3.26
N LYS A 16 -3.97 -8.89 3.66
CA LYS A 16 -3.93 -10.09 2.83
C LYS A 16 -4.91 -11.10 3.42
N HIS A 17 -5.83 -11.59 2.60
CA HIS A 17 -6.77 -12.64 2.96
C HIS A 17 -6.53 -13.84 2.04
N HIS A 18 -6.27 -15.01 2.63
CA HIS A 18 -6.29 -16.27 1.88
C HIS A 18 -7.75 -16.65 1.62
N THR A 19 -8.11 -16.83 0.36
CA THR A 19 -9.42 -17.34 -0.06
C THR A 19 -9.23 -18.63 -0.85
N PRO A 20 -10.27 -19.48 -0.99
CA PRO A 20 -10.16 -20.74 -1.74
C PRO A 20 -9.73 -20.56 -3.20
N VAL A 21 -10.00 -19.39 -3.77
CA VAL A 21 -9.71 -19.03 -5.18
C VAL A 21 -8.39 -18.26 -5.31
N GLY A 22 -7.67 -18.06 -4.20
CA GLY A 22 -6.36 -17.41 -4.18
C GLY A 22 -6.24 -16.25 -3.19
N ASP A 23 -5.17 -15.48 -3.34
CA ASP A 23 -4.87 -14.33 -2.48
C ASP A 23 -5.73 -13.11 -2.82
N LEU A 24 -6.50 -12.63 -1.84
CA LEU A 24 -7.20 -11.36 -1.93
C LEU A 24 -6.47 -10.30 -1.11
N TYR A 25 -6.17 -9.17 -1.75
CA TYR A 25 -5.56 -8.01 -1.10
C TYR A 25 -6.60 -6.91 -0.90
N ALA A 26 -6.62 -6.30 0.27
CA ALA A 26 -7.51 -5.17 0.57
C ALA A 26 -6.69 -3.94 0.93
N ALA A 27 -6.89 -2.85 0.19
CA ALA A 27 -6.42 -1.52 0.54
C ALA A 27 -7.51 -0.83 1.35
N ILE A 28 -7.21 -0.41 2.58
CA ILE A 28 -8.18 0.20 3.51
C ILE A 28 -7.55 1.43 4.15
N ARG A 29 -8.08 2.62 3.86
CA ARG A 29 -7.62 3.85 4.50
C ARG A 29 -8.63 4.97 4.35
N HIS A 30 -8.71 5.87 5.33
CA HIS A 30 -9.53 7.08 5.28
C HIS A 30 -11.01 6.79 4.94
N GLY A 31 -11.58 5.74 5.54
CA GLY A 31 -12.97 5.31 5.29
C GLY A 31 -13.22 4.67 3.91
N ARG A 32 -12.18 4.51 3.08
CA ARG A 32 -12.28 3.88 1.75
C ARG A 32 -11.68 2.47 1.80
N MET A 33 -12.32 1.54 1.10
CA MET A 33 -11.86 0.16 0.94
C MET A 33 -11.88 -0.23 -0.54
N LYS A 34 -10.81 -0.87 -1.02
CA LYS A 34 -10.79 -1.54 -2.32
C LYS A 34 -10.18 -2.93 -2.20
N ARG A 35 -10.94 -3.93 -2.64
CA ARG A 35 -10.48 -5.32 -2.81
C ARG A 35 -9.80 -5.48 -4.17
N CYS A 36 -8.69 -6.19 -4.18
CA CYS A 36 -7.78 -6.34 -5.32
C CYS A 36 -7.24 -7.77 -5.36
N PHE A 37 -7.15 -8.35 -6.56
CA PHE A 37 -6.58 -9.68 -6.76
C PHE A 37 -5.04 -9.68 -6.89
N SER A 38 -4.43 -8.50 -6.91
CA SER A 38 -2.98 -8.35 -6.94
C SER A 38 -2.49 -7.40 -5.86
N ARG A 39 -1.36 -7.74 -5.26
CA ARG A 39 -0.66 -6.91 -4.29
C ARG A 39 -0.25 -5.56 -4.88
N ASP A 40 0.24 -5.53 -6.12
CA ASP A 40 0.65 -4.27 -6.75
C ASP A 40 -0.54 -3.33 -6.93
N THR A 41 -1.67 -3.87 -7.38
CA THR A 41 -2.91 -3.12 -7.52
C THR A 41 -3.41 -2.58 -6.19
N ALA A 42 -3.33 -3.38 -5.11
CA ALA A 42 -3.66 -2.91 -3.77
C ALA A 42 -2.76 -1.76 -3.30
N ILE A 43 -1.44 -1.83 -3.57
CA ILE A 43 -0.49 -0.75 -3.25
C ILE A 43 -0.84 0.53 -4.01
N ARG A 44 -1.17 0.43 -5.31
CA ARG A 44 -1.60 1.59 -6.11
C ARG A 44 -2.89 2.21 -5.57
N TRP A 45 -3.87 1.40 -5.17
CA TRP A 45 -5.10 1.90 -4.55
C TRP A 45 -4.85 2.55 -3.19
N LEU A 46 -4.00 1.96 -2.36
CA LEU A 46 -3.60 2.58 -1.09
C LEU A 46 -2.93 3.94 -1.34
N ALA A 47 -2.00 3.99 -2.29
CA ALA A 47 -1.36 5.25 -2.69
C ALA A 47 -2.41 6.28 -3.14
N HIS A 48 -3.40 5.88 -3.95
CA HIS A 48 -4.47 6.76 -4.40
C HIS A 48 -5.30 7.28 -3.22
N PHE A 49 -5.61 6.46 -2.22
CA PHE A 49 -6.34 6.90 -1.02
C PHE A 49 -5.55 7.92 -0.23
N LEU A 50 -4.25 7.69 -0.02
CA LEU A 50 -3.38 8.60 0.70
C LEU A 50 -3.22 9.94 -0.04
N THR A 51 -2.95 9.91 -1.35
CA THR A 51 -2.75 11.13 -2.13
C THR A 51 -4.04 11.90 -2.36
N SER A 52 -5.15 11.22 -2.62
CA SER A 52 -6.44 11.92 -2.78
C SER A 52 -6.83 12.60 -1.48
N HIS A 53 -6.66 11.92 -0.33
CA HIS A 53 -6.95 12.51 0.96
C HIS A 53 -6.07 13.73 1.28
N SER A 54 -4.77 13.66 0.98
CA SER A 54 -3.88 14.81 1.18
C SER A 54 -4.26 16.00 0.28
N PHE A 55 -4.56 15.75 -0.99
CA PHE A 55 -5.01 16.80 -1.92
C PHE A 55 -6.31 17.45 -1.46
N THR A 56 -7.30 16.66 -1.04
CA THR A 56 -8.56 17.20 -0.50
C THR A 56 -8.33 18.05 0.74
N ARG A 57 -7.43 17.64 1.63
CA ARG A 57 -7.13 18.39 2.86
C ARG A 57 -6.34 19.67 2.59
N SER A 58 -5.52 19.69 1.55
CA SER A 58 -4.72 20.85 1.14
C SER A 58 -5.45 21.80 0.17
N GLY A 59 -6.70 21.51 -0.22
CA GLY A 59 -7.44 22.30 -1.21
C GLY A 59 -6.86 22.22 -2.64
N LEU A 60 -5.96 21.28 -2.91
CA LEU A 60 -5.36 21.10 -4.23
C LEU A 60 -6.28 20.31 -5.15
N LYS A 61 -6.40 20.75 -6.40
CA LYS A 61 -7.21 20.04 -7.40
C LYS A 61 -6.48 18.80 -7.90
N GLN A 62 -7.16 17.64 -7.82
CA GLN A 62 -6.69 16.37 -8.36
C GLN A 62 -6.72 16.32 -9.89
N ARG A 63 -7.69 17.01 -10.49
CA ARG A 63 -7.93 17.00 -11.93
C ARG A 63 -8.09 18.42 -12.45
N HIS A 64 -7.79 18.58 -13.75
CA HIS A 64 -8.23 19.73 -14.52
C HIS A 64 -9.78 19.78 -14.54
N PRO A 65 -10.39 20.96 -14.74
CA PRO A 65 -11.84 21.06 -14.87
C PRO A 65 -12.36 20.19 -16.02
N ASP A 66 -13.58 19.71 -15.86
CA ASP A 66 -14.28 18.96 -16.90
C ASP A 66 -14.58 19.89 -18.08
N PHE A 67 -14.48 19.36 -19.30
CA PHE A 67 -14.64 20.13 -20.53
C PHE A 67 -15.59 19.44 -21.49
N LEU A 68 -16.33 20.23 -22.25
CA LEU A 68 -17.27 19.76 -23.24
C LEU A 68 -16.50 19.39 -24.52
N VAL A 69 -16.80 18.22 -25.10
CA VAL A 69 -16.24 17.79 -26.39
C VAL A 69 -17.39 17.46 -27.33
N GLU A 70 -17.35 18.05 -28.52
CA GLU A 70 -18.23 17.68 -29.62
C GLU A 70 -17.71 16.41 -30.29
N GLN A 71 -18.58 15.41 -30.42
CA GLN A 71 -18.32 14.19 -31.17
C GLN A 71 -18.72 14.33 -32.64
N ASP A 72 -18.31 13.37 -33.47
CA ASP A 72 -18.44 13.37 -34.93
C ASP A 72 -19.88 13.55 -35.47
N HIS A 73 -20.91 13.39 -34.63
CA HIS A 73 -22.33 13.55 -34.98
C HIS A 73 -23.01 14.77 -34.34
N GLY A 74 -22.24 15.71 -33.77
CA GLY A 74 -22.78 16.93 -33.14
C GLY A 74 -23.28 16.73 -31.70
N GLU A 75 -23.06 15.53 -31.12
CA GLU A 75 -23.37 15.27 -29.72
C GLU A 75 -22.31 15.89 -28.80
N GLN A 76 -22.75 16.70 -27.84
CA GLN A 76 -21.89 17.31 -26.83
C GLN A 76 -21.83 16.41 -25.59
N VAL A 77 -20.64 15.91 -25.28
CA VAL A 77 -20.42 15.08 -24.09
C VAL A 77 -19.41 15.73 -23.16
N TRP A 78 -19.79 15.81 -21.88
CA TRP A 78 -18.88 16.21 -20.81
C TRP A 78 -17.78 15.17 -20.64
N ARG A 79 -16.54 15.57 -20.91
CA ARG A 79 -15.36 14.76 -20.61
C ARG A 79 -14.75 15.19 -19.30
N ARG A 80 -14.42 14.19 -18.49
CA ARG A 80 -13.76 14.41 -17.21
C ARG A 80 -12.34 14.91 -17.45
N GLY A 81 -11.96 16.00 -16.79
CA GLY A 81 -10.63 16.57 -16.91
C GLY A 81 -9.54 15.57 -16.53
N GLU A 82 -8.40 15.70 -17.20
CA GLU A 82 -7.23 14.87 -16.94
C GLU A 82 -6.69 15.08 -15.53
N THR A 83 -5.91 14.11 -15.07
CA THR A 83 -5.28 14.20 -13.74
C THR A 83 -4.16 15.22 -13.80
N THR A 84 -4.08 16.12 -12.81
CA THR A 84 -3.03 17.14 -12.80
C THR A 84 -1.65 16.51 -12.65
N ASP A 85 -0.65 17.10 -13.29
CA ASP A 85 0.75 16.66 -13.18
C ASP A 85 1.22 16.59 -11.73
N ALA A 86 0.80 17.57 -10.92
CA ALA A 86 1.10 17.61 -9.49
C ALA A 86 0.55 16.37 -8.77
N TYR A 87 -0.71 16.00 -9.04
CA TYR A 87 -1.28 14.78 -8.48
C TYR A 87 -0.57 13.54 -8.99
N HIS A 88 -0.29 13.44 -10.29
CA HIS A 88 0.39 12.28 -10.86
C HIS A 88 1.77 12.06 -10.22
N ARG A 89 2.58 13.12 -10.10
CA ARG A 89 3.89 13.06 -9.43
C ARG A 89 3.77 12.68 -7.96
N ALA A 90 2.82 13.27 -7.23
CA ALA A 90 2.58 12.92 -5.83
C ALA A 90 2.18 11.44 -5.68
N HIS A 91 1.29 10.96 -6.54
CA HIS A 91 0.85 9.58 -6.58
C HIS A 91 2.01 8.61 -6.83
N GLN A 92 2.82 8.85 -7.85
CA GLN A 92 4.00 8.01 -8.13
C GLN A 92 5.00 8.02 -6.98
N ARG A 93 5.24 9.17 -6.34
CA ARG A 93 6.11 9.27 -5.15
C ARG A 93 5.58 8.42 -3.99
N THR A 94 4.27 8.46 -3.73
CA THR A 94 3.68 7.63 -2.68
C THR A 94 3.77 6.13 -2.98
N ILE A 95 3.55 5.70 -4.22
CA ILE A 95 3.74 4.29 -4.62
C ILE A 95 5.18 3.86 -4.34
N ARG A 96 6.17 4.65 -4.81
CA ARG A 96 7.58 4.35 -4.58
C ARG A 96 7.90 4.25 -3.09
N ARG A 97 7.40 5.19 -2.29
CA ARG A 97 7.63 5.20 -0.83
C ARG A 97 7.01 3.99 -0.14
N LEU A 98 5.78 3.61 -0.50
CA LEU A 98 5.13 2.41 0.03
C LEU A 98 5.91 1.15 -0.30
N ARG A 99 6.39 1.01 -1.55
CA ARG A 99 7.22 -0.13 -1.96
C ARG A 99 8.52 -0.21 -1.16
N LEU A 100 9.20 0.91 -0.95
CA LEU A 100 10.43 0.96 -0.14
C LEU A 100 10.19 0.56 1.31
N ILE A 101 9.12 1.06 1.93
CA ILE A 101 8.77 0.70 3.31
C ILE A 101 8.46 -0.80 3.41
N LEU A 102 7.66 -1.33 2.48
CA LEU A 102 7.33 -2.75 2.45
C LEU A 102 8.56 -3.63 2.20
N ALA A 103 9.50 -3.19 1.35
CA ALA A 103 10.76 -3.90 1.13
C ALA A 103 11.63 -3.90 2.38
N ARG A 104 11.79 -2.74 3.03
CA ARG A 104 12.54 -2.62 4.29
C ARG A 104 11.96 -3.51 5.38
N LYS A 105 10.63 -3.59 5.48
CA LYS A 105 9.94 -4.47 6.42
C LYS A 105 10.25 -5.95 6.19
N ARG A 106 10.30 -6.40 4.92
CA ARG A 106 10.68 -7.79 4.61
C ARG A 106 12.11 -8.10 5.07
N GLU A 107 13.03 -7.16 4.89
CA GLU A 107 14.42 -7.36 5.34
C GLU A 107 14.53 -7.40 6.87
N ILE A 108 13.77 -6.55 7.59
CA ILE A 108 13.69 -6.61 9.05
C ILE A 108 13.11 -7.96 9.50
N GLN A 109 12.05 -8.44 8.85
CA GLN A 109 11.44 -9.72 9.18
C GLN A 109 12.42 -10.88 8.99
N LYS A 110 13.15 -10.93 7.86
CA LYS A 110 14.19 -11.95 7.64
C LYS A 110 15.29 -11.90 8.70
N TRP A 111 15.66 -10.71 9.16
CA TRP A 111 16.65 -10.55 10.21
C TRP A 111 16.13 -11.06 11.54
N ASN A 112 14.88 -10.74 11.90
CA ASN A 112 14.23 -11.24 13.12
C ASN A 112 14.16 -12.77 13.10
N GLU A 113 13.75 -13.39 11.99
CA GLU A 113 13.69 -14.85 11.85
C GLU A 113 15.06 -15.49 12.12
N LYS A 114 16.13 -14.95 11.54
CA LYS A 114 17.50 -15.42 11.81
C LYS A 114 17.94 -15.22 13.26
N TYR A 115 17.56 -14.10 13.87
CA TYR A 115 17.87 -13.81 15.26
C TYR A 115 17.15 -14.77 16.18
N ASP A 116 15.87 -15.04 15.93
CA ASP A 116 15.07 -15.97 16.73
C ASP A 116 15.63 -17.40 16.62
N GLU A 117 16.05 -17.84 15.43
CA GLU A 117 16.78 -19.12 15.24
C GLU A 117 18.08 -19.19 16.04
N TRP A 118 18.89 -18.13 15.99
CA TRP A 118 20.14 -18.04 16.76
C TRP A 118 19.87 -18.05 18.28
N ALA A 119 18.84 -17.34 18.74
CA ALA A 119 18.49 -17.25 20.15
C ALA A 119 18.05 -18.61 20.71
N VAL A 120 17.27 -19.39 19.95
CA VAL A 120 16.89 -20.77 20.34
C VAL A 120 18.12 -21.65 20.48
N ARG A 121 19.04 -21.60 19.51
CA ARG A 121 20.27 -22.38 19.56
C ARG A 121 21.16 -21.99 20.75
N LEU A 122 21.24 -20.70 21.06
CA LEU A 122 21.99 -20.22 22.22
C LEU A 122 21.37 -20.74 23.54
N ASP A 123 20.04 -20.70 23.66
CA ASP A 123 19.32 -21.21 24.83
C ASP A 123 19.59 -22.71 25.05
N GLU A 124 19.59 -23.51 23.98
CA GLU A 124 19.95 -24.92 24.03
C GLU A 124 21.39 -25.16 24.53
N LEU A 125 22.35 -24.37 24.04
CA LEU A 125 23.75 -24.45 24.48
C LEU A 125 23.89 -24.03 25.95
N MET A 126 23.19 -22.99 26.38
CA MET A 126 23.22 -22.51 27.77
C MET A 126 22.66 -23.55 28.74
N LYS A 127 21.67 -24.36 28.35
CA LYS A 127 21.18 -25.50 29.15
C LYS A 127 22.22 -26.59 29.33
N GLN A 128 23.18 -26.71 28.41
CA GLN A 128 24.26 -27.69 28.47
C GLN A 128 25.50 -27.18 29.21
N LYS A 129 25.49 -25.93 29.69
CA LYS A 129 26.64 -25.32 30.37
C LYS A 129 26.94 -26.10 31.66
N PRO A 130 28.11 -26.76 31.78
CA PRO A 130 28.51 -27.36 33.04
C PRO A 130 28.86 -26.24 34.05
N TYR A 131 28.57 -26.51 35.32
CA TYR A 131 28.66 -25.59 36.47
C TYR A 131 29.81 -24.58 36.38
#